data_AF-A0A970N226-F1
#
_entry.id   AF-A0A970N226-F1
#
_cell.length_a   1.000
_cell.length_b   1.000
_cell.length_c   1.000
_cell.angle_alpha   90.00
_cell.angle_beta   90.00
_cell.angle_gamma   90.00
#
_symmetry.space_group_name_H-M   'P 1'
#
loop_
_entity.id
_entity.type
_entity.pdbx_description
1 polymer ?
#
loop_
_entity_poly.entity_id
_entity_poly.type
_entity_poly.pdbx_seq_one_letter_code
_entity_poly.pdbx_strand_id
1 'polypeptide(L)'
;IDQASDILKYIRDDINAVIVDEIQFLDEKIVKISEQLASKGLRVILGGLDTDFRGEPFEVTAKLIAISEFVNKLTAICVKCGSPATKTQRIVNQKPASYFDPIVVVGAEEQYEPRCRHCHEVIDKN
;
A
#
# COMPACT_ATOMS: atom_id res chain seq x y z
N ILE A 1 0.47 3.74 16.54
CA ILE A 1 0.95 2.36 16.28
C ILE A 1 2.19 2.57 15.46
N ASP A 2 3.35 2.28 16.03
CA ASP A 2 4.64 2.60 15.40
C ASP A 2 5.29 1.33 14.85
N GLN A 3 4.92 0.17 15.41
CA GLN A 3 5.25 -1.16 14.89
C GLN A 3 4.00 -2.03 14.79
N ALA A 4 4.01 -3.00 13.89
CA ALA A 4 2.85 -3.89 13.70
C ALA A 4 2.46 -4.62 15.00
N SER A 5 3.44 -4.96 15.85
CA SER A 5 3.20 -5.60 17.15
C SER A 5 2.40 -4.75 18.15
N ASP A 6 2.34 -3.43 17.98
CA ASP A 6 1.53 -2.58 18.85
C ASP A 6 0.03 -2.85 18.73
N ILE A 7 -0.42 -3.42 17.60
CA ILE A 7 -1.82 -3.82 17.38
C ILE A 7 -2.29 -4.74 18.53
N LEU A 8 -1.45 -5.68 18.96
CA LEU A 8 -1.78 -6.67 19.98
C LEU A 8 -2.12 -6.05 21.34
N LYS A 9 -1.62 -4.84 21.63
CA LYS A 9 -1.89 -4.10 22.89
C LYS A 9 -3.34 -3.62 22.98
N TYR A 10 -4.03 -3.54 21.84
CA TYR A 10 -5.41 -3.04 21.75
C TYR A 10 -6.44 -4.16 21.57
N ILE A 11 -6.00 -5.42 21.49
CA ILE A 11 -6.90 -6.57 21.33
C ILE A 11 -7.52 -6.93 22.67
N ARG A 12 -8.85 -7.01 22.69
CA ARG A 12 -9.68 -7.39 23.83
C ARG A 12 -10.66 -8.48 23.42
N ASP A 13 -11.19 -9.21 24.40
CA ASP A 13 -12.08 -10.35 24.16
C ASP A 13 -13.44 -9.96 23.53
N ASP A 14 -13.83 -8.68 23.63
CA ASP A 14 -15.09 -8.14 23.11
C ASP A 14 -15.02 -7.66 21.65
N ILE A 15 -13.84 -7.72 21.01
CA ILE A 15 -13.63 -7.24 19.64
C ILE A 15 -14.03 -8.33 18.65
N ASN A 16 -14.70 -7.93 17.56
CA ASN A 16 -15.06 -8.84 16.47
C ASN A 16 -14.28 -8.59 15.18
N ALA A 17 -13.64 -7.42 15.04
CA ALA A 17 -12.91 -7.05 13.84
C ALA A 17 -11.71 -6.14 14.14
N VAL A 18 -10.67 -6.25 13.30
CA VAL A 18 -9.49 -5.39 13.31
C VAL A 18 -9.34 -4.79 11.93
N ILE A 19 -9.30 -3.46 11.86
CA ILE A 19 -9.12 -2.72 10.60
C ILE A 19 -7.77 -2.01 10.69
N VAL A 20 -6.88 -2.29 9.73
CA VAL A 20 -5.56 -1.67 9.65
C VAL A 20 -5.47 -0.97 8.30
N ASP A 21 -5.17 0.32 8.32
CA ASP A 21 -4.98 1.11 7.12
C ASP A 21 -3.49 1.42 6.91
N GLU A 22 -3.12 1.74 5.68
CA GLU A 22 -1.75 2.05 5.25
C GLU A 22 -0.71 0.98 5.64
N ILE A 23 -1.08 -0.30 5.49
CA ILE A 23 -0.24 -1.45 5.90
C ILE A 23 1.16 -1.48 5.28
N GLN A 24 1.37 -0.81 4.14
CA GLN A 24 2.66 -0.74 3.47
C GLN A 24 3.73 0.01 4.30
N PHE A 25 3.32 0.82 5.29
CA PHE A 25 4.25 1.50 6.21
C PHE A 25 4.56 0.68 7.46
N LEU A 26 3.91 -0.47 7.67
CA LEU A 26 4.18 -1.36 8.80
C LEU A 26 5.29 -2.35 8.48
N ASP A 27 5.95 -2.83 9.53
CA ASP A 27 6.96 -3.88 9.42
C ASP A 27 6.35 -5.26 9.08
N GLU A 28 7.19 -6.19 8.63
CA GLU A 28 6.75 -7.51 8.16
C GLU A 28 5.96 -8.35 9.17
N LYS A 29 6.03 -8.04 10.48
CA LYS A 29 5.27 -8.78 11.49
C LYS A 29 3.77 -8.65 11.27
N ILE A 30 3.29 -7.63 10.56
CA ILE A 30 1.87 -7.48 10.22
C ILE A 30 1.32 -8.70 9.49
N VAL A 31 2.12 -9.39 8.68
CA VAL A 31 1.71 -10.62 8.00
C VAL A 31 1.33 -11.69 9.03
N LYS A 32 2.25 -12.01 9.95
CA LYS A 32 2.03 -12.99 11.00
C LYS A 32 0.94 -12.59 11.98
N ILE A 33 0.86 -11.31 12.33
CA ILE A 33 -0.17 -10.79 13.23
C ILE A 33 -1.55 -10.91 12.60
N SER A 34 -1.69 -10.59 11.32
CA SER A 34 -2.96 -10.71 10.59
C SER A 34 -3.45 -12.16 10.58
N GLU A 35 -2.58 -13.13 10.27
CA GLU A 35 -2.93 -14.55 10.35
C GLU A 35 -3.33 -14.99 11.75
N GLN A 36 -2.59 -14.54 12.77
CA GLN A 36 -2.91 -14.86 14.17
C GLN A 36 -4.27 -14.33 14.60
N LEU A 37 -4.62 -13.10 14.19
CA LEU A 37 -5.90 -12.49 14.52
C LEU A 37 -7.04 -13.19 13.75
N ALA A 38 -6.86 -13.48 12.47
CA ALA A 38 -7.83 -14.22 11.67
C ALA A 38 -8.06 -15.64 12.21
N SER A 39 -6.99 -16.33 12.62
CA SER A 39 -7.06 -17.68 13.23
C SER A 39 -7.80 -17.69 14.57
N LYS A 40 -7.87 -16.55 15.27
CA LYS A 40 -8.67 -16.38 16.50
C LYS A 40 -10.15 -16.10 16.22
N GLY A 41 -10.57 -16.10 14.96
CA GLY A 41 -11.95 -15.82 14.55
C GLY A 41 -12.28 -14.34 14.41
N LEU A 42 -11.28 -13.44 14.48
CA LEU A 42 -11.48 -12.01 14.23
C LEU A 42 -11.56 -11.72 12.74
N ARG A 43 -12.46 -10.83 12.34
CA ARG A 43 -12.48 -10.30 10.97
C ARG A 43 -11.34 -9.29 10.80
N VAL A 44 -10.32 -9.64 10.04
CA VAL A 44 -9.19 -8.73 9.74
C VAL A 44 -9.42 -8.05 8.39
N ILE A 45 -9.40 -6.72 8.36
CA ILE A 45 -9.52 -5.91 7.14
C ILE A 45 -8.26 -5.07 7.01
N LEU A 46 -7.57 -5.21 5.88
CA LEU A 46 -6.29 -4.58 5.63
C LEU A 46 -6.42 -3.65 4.41
N GLY A 47 -6.13 -2.37 4.61
CA GLY A 47 -6.07 -1.34 3.59
C GLY A 47 -4.64 -0.86 3.38
N GLY A 48 -4.22 -0.69 2.13
CA GLY A 48 -2.91 -0.16 1.81
C GLY A 48 -2.58 -0.20 0.31
N LEU A 49 -1.42 0.35 -0.03
CA LEU A 49 -0.91 0.39 -1.40
C LEU A 49 -0.27 -0.95 -1.78
N ASP A 50 -0.54 -1.42 -3.00
CA ASP A 50 0.03 -2.65 -3.55
C ASP A 50 1.38 -2.43 -4.23
N THR A 51 1.62 -1.23 -4.77
CA THR A 51 2.90 -0.84 -5.37
C THR A 51 3.32 0.57 -4.97
N ASP A 52 4.63 0.82 -4.95
CA ASP A 52 5.19 2.16 -4.78
C ASP A 52 5.07 3.03 -6.06
N PHE A 53 5.63 4.25 -6.03
CA PHE A 53 5.59 5.16 -7.18
C PHE A 53 6.36 4.65 -8.40
N ARG A 54 7.33 3.74 -8.20
CA ARG A 54 8.10 3.09 -9.26
C ARG A 54 7.30 1.95 -9.88
N GLY A 55 6.18 1.59 -9.27
CA GLY A 55 5.33 0.48 -9.65
C GLY A 55 5.86 -0.87 -9.17
N GLU A 56 6.83 -0.87 -8.24
CA GLU A 56 7.36 -2.07 -7.60
C GLU A 56 6.46 -2.50 -6.44
N PRO A 57 6.31 -3.81 -6.14
CA PRO A 57 5.45 -4.27 -5.07
C PRO A 57 5.89 -3.74 -3.70
N PHE A 58 4.93 -3.32 -2.88
CA PHE A 58 5.16 -3.26 -1.44
C PHE A 58 5.17 -4.70 -0.90
N GLU A 59 6.30 -5.12 -0.36
CA GLU A 59 6.54 -6.52 0.04
C GLU A 59 5.49 -7.04 1.03
N VAL A 60 5.17 -6.24 2.04
CA VAL A 60 4.14 -6.55 3.04
C VAL A 60 2.77 -6.77 2.39
N THR A 61 2.34 -5.84 1.55
CA THR A 61 1.06 -5.94 0.85
C THR A 61 1.03 -7.14 -0.09
N ALA A 62 2.12 -7.42 -0.80
CA ALA A 62 2.23 -8.58 -1.70
C ALA A 62 2.09 -9.91 -0.94
N LYS A 63 2.75 -10.05 0.22
CA LYS A 63 2.62 -11.23 1.10
C LYS A 63 1.19 -11.38 1.61
N LEU A 64 0.56 -10.30 2.06
CA LEU A 64 -0.82 -10.31 2.55
C LEU A 64 -1.83 -10.69 1.46
N ILE A 65 -1.67 -10.17 0.25
CA ILE A 65 -2.50 -10.55 -0.91
C ILE A 65 -2.44 -12.06 -1.16
N ALA A 66 -1.26 -12.68 -1.02
CA ALA A 66 -1.09 -14.10 -1.29
C ALA A 66 -1.79 -15.03 -0.29
N ILE A 67 -2.00 -14.57 0.95
CA ILE A 67 -2.56 -15.38 2.04
C ILE A 67 -3.99 -15.00 2.42
N SER A 68 -4.51 -13.87 1.94
CA SER A 68 -5.85 -13.38 2.32
C SER A 68 -6.96 -14.20 1.65
N GLU A 69 -8.04 -14.49 2.39
CA GLU A 69 -9.22 -15.16 1.84
C GLU A 69 -9.94 -14.31 0.78
N PHE A 70 -9.88 -12.98 0.91
CA PHE A 70 -10.49 -12.04 -0.03
C PHE A 70 -9.51 -10.92 -0.37
N VAL A 71 -9.41 -10.61 -1.67
CA VAL A 71 -8.58 -9.51 -2.17
C VAL A 71 -9.41 -8.63 -3.10
N ASN A 72 -9.60 -7.36 -2.72
CA ASN A 72 -10.24 -6.35 -3.55
C ASN A 72 -9.19 -5.34 -4.03
N LYS A 73 -8.70 -5.53 -5.25
CA LYS A 73 -7.80 -4.56 -5.89
C LYS A 73 -8.62 -3.44 -6.52
N LEU A 74 -8.62 -2.27 -5.88
CA LEU A 74 -9.31 -1.09 -6.36
C LEU A 74 -8.54 -0.42 -7.51
N THR A 75 -9.28 0.29 -8.35
CA THR A 75 -8.71 1.12 -9.41
C THR A 75 -9.22 2.54 -9.28
N ALA A 76 -8.39 3.51 -9.65
CA ALA A 76 -8.78 4.90 -9.77
C ALA A 76 -9.07 5.25 -11.24
N ILE A 77 -9.19 6.55 -11.56
CA ILE A 77 -9.31 7.03 -12.94
C ILE A 77 -8.02 7.71 -13.34
N CYS A 78 -7.45 7.34 -14.48
CA CYS A 78 -6.21 7.93 -14.97
C CYS A 78 -6.41 9.39 -15.36
N VAL A 79 -5.66 10.30 -14.73
CA VAL A 79 -5.78 11.74 -15.00
C VAL A 79 -5.31 12.14 -16.40
N LYS A 80 -4.49 11.32 -17.07
CA LYS A 80 -4.01 11.58 -18.45
C LYS A 80 -4.98 11.14 -19.53
N CYS A 81 -5.61 9.97 -19.38
CA CYS A 81 -6.39 9.35 -20.47
C CYS A 81 -7.78 8.85 -20.09
N GLY A 82 -8.20 8.96 -18.83
CA GLY A 82 -9.52 8.53 -18.35
C GLY A 82 -9.71 7.01 -18.20
N SER A 83 -8.75 6.19 -18.62
CA SER A 83 -8.79 4.73 -18.42
C SER A 83 -8.63 4.35 -16.93
N PRO A 84 -9.00 3.13 -16.51
CA PRO A 84 -8.72 2.66 -15.15
C PRO A 84 -7.24 2.80 -14.78
N ALA A 85 -6.98 3.43 -13.63
CA ALA A 85 -5.65 3.66 -13.11
C ALA A 85 -5.26 2.60 -12.07
N THR A 86 -4.05 2.07 -12.23
CA THR A 86 -3.49 1.00 -11.40
C THR A 86 -2.08 1.34 -10.90
N LYS A 87 -1.65 2.58 -11.08
CA LYS A 87 -0.32 3.07 -10.71
C LYS A 87 -0.44 4.44 -10.06
N THR A 88 0.43 4.69 -9.10
CA THR A 88 0.61 6.00 -8.48
C THR A 88 1.78 6.69 -9.16
N GLN A 89 1.52 7.75 -9.94
CA GLN A 89 2.56 8.58 -10.51
C GLN A 89 3.02 9.57 -9.46
N ARG A 90 4.32 9.61 -9.19
CA ARG A 90 4.95 10.68 -8.42
C ARG A 90 5.55 11.71 -9.36
N ILE A 91 5.28 12.97 -9.07
CA ILE A 91 5.78 14.14 -9.78
C ILE A 91 6.61 14.97 -8.81
N VAL A 92 7.88 15.21 -9.15
CA VAL A 92 8.83 16.03 -8.40
C VAL A 92 9.30 17.15 -9.33
N ASN A 93 9.17 18.41 -8.90
CA ASN A 93 9.51 19.57 -9.74
C ASN A 93 8.87 19.52 -11.14
N GLN A 94 7.58 19.17 -11.20
CA GLN A 94 6.77 19.03 -12.42
C GLN A 94 7.23 17.94 -13.41
N LYS A 95 8.12 17.03 -13.00
CA LYS A 95 8.58 15.90 -13.82
C LYS A 95 8.32 14.58 -13.11
N PRO A 96 8.15 13.46 -13.85
CA PRO A 96 8.12 12.14 -13.24
C PRO A 96 9.35 11.90 -12.34
N ALA A 97 9.15 11.28 -11.18
CA ALA A 97 10.25 10.94 -10.28
C ALA A 97 11.23 9.92 -10.91
N SER A 98 12.49 9.97 -10.49
CA SER A 98 13.50 8.97 -10.85
C SER A 98 13.26 7.68 -10.08
N TYR A 99 13.61 6.55 -10.69
CA TYR A 99 13.59 5.24 -10.05
C TYR A 99 14.43 5.19 -8.77
N PHE A 100 15.47 6.01 -8.69
CA PHE A 100 16.39 6.06 -7.55
C PHE A 100 15.97 7.06 -6.47
N ASP A 101 14.88 7.80 -6.66
CA ASP A 101 14.36 8.70 -5.63
C ASP A 101 13.89 7.91 -4.40
N PRO A 102 14.09 8.44 -3.17
CA PRO A 102 13.68 7.75 -1.95
C PRO A 102 12.17 7.46 -1.95
N ILE A 103 11.76 6.25 -1.58
CA ILE A 103 10.36 5.80 -1.63
C ILE A 103 9.46 6.67 -0.74
N VAL A 104 9.98 7.09 0.41
CA VAL A 104 9.26 7.94 1.39
C VAL A 104 10.05 9.23 1.56
N VAL A 105 9.44 10.36 1.21
CA VAL A 105 9.98 11.69 1.45
C VAL A 105 8.88 12.54 2.06
N VAL A 106 9.18 13.19 3.18
CA VAL A 106 8.27 14.12 3.86
C VAL A 106 8.79 15.54 3.63
N GLY A 107 7.96 16.42 3.07
CA GLY A 107 8.23 17.86 3.03
C GLY A 107 8.75 18.46 1.72
N ALA A 108 8.76 17.74 0.60
CA ALA A 108 8.99 18.31 -0.73
C ALA A 108 7.66 18.65 -1.45
N GLU A 109 7.67 19.60 -2.38
CA GLU A 109 6.54 19.89 -3.29
C GLU A 109 6.35 18.73 -4.29
N GLU A 110 5.86 17.61 -3.76
CA GLU A 110 5.58 16.42 -4.54
C GLU A 110 4.08 16.29 -4.76
N GLN A 111 3.72 15.85 -5.95
CA GLN A 111 2.33 15.55 -6.28
C GLN A 111 2.22 14.07 -6.65
N TYR A 112 1.15 13.44 -6.15
CA TYR A 112 0.80 12.07 -6.47
C TYR A 112 -0.49 12.07 -7.25
N GLU A 113 -0.50 11.39 -8.40
CA GLU A 113 -1.69 11.29 -9.25
C GLU A 113 -1.90 9.86 -9.78
N PRO A 114 -3.17 9.41 -9.92
CA PRO A 114 -3.45 8.09 -10.44
C PRO A 114 -3.22 8.02 -11.95
N ARG A 115 -2.45 7.02 -12.40
CA ARG A 115 -2.24 6.75 -13.83
C ARG A 115 -2.48 5.29 -14.21
N CYS A 116 -2.88 5.07 -15.46
CA CYS A 116 -2.92 3.73 -16.04
C CYS A 116 -1.50 3.25 -16.36
N ARG A 117 -1.33 1.96 -16.65
CA ARG A 117 -0.04 1.36 -17.00
C ARG A 117 0.68 2.09 -18.14
N HIS A 118 -0.05 2.55 -19.16
CA HIS A 118 0.53 3.19 -20.34
C HIS A 118 0.97 4.64 -20.09
N CYS A 119 0.32 5.34 -19.16
CA CYS A 119 0.61 6.74 -18.86
C CYS A 119 1.58 6.92 -17.69
N HIS A 120 1.88 5.84 -16.95
CA HIS A 120 2.81 5.86 -15.82
C HIS A 120 4.25 5.92 -16.35
N GLU A 121 5.01 6.87 -15.83
CA GLU A 121 6.36 7.18 -16.27
C GLU A 121 7.28 7.21 -15.04
N VAL A 122 8.44 6.55 -15.14
CA VAL A 122 9.47 6.55 -14.10
C VAL A 122 10.80 6.81 -14.80
N ILE A 123 11.47 7.90 -14.44
CA ILE A 123 12.77 8.24 -15.07
C ILE A 123 13.82 7.22 -14.60
N ASP A 124 14.79 6.91 -15.46
CA ASP A 124 15.88 5.96 -15.18
C ASP A 124 15.42 4.51 -14.91
N LYS A 125 14.16 4.18 -15.24
CA LYS A 125 13.65 2.82 -15.24
C LYS A 125 13.96 2.18 -16.60
N ASN A 126 14.99 1.33 -16.64
CA ASN A 126 15.37 0.55 -17.83
C ASN A 126 14.35 -0.53 -18.17
#